data_AF-A0A924YIZ8-F1
#
_entry.id   AF-A0A924YIZ8-F1
#
_cell.length_a   1.000
_cell.length_b   1.000
_cell.length_c   1.000
_cell.angle_alpha   90.00
_cell.angle_beta   90.00
_cell.angle_gamma   90.00
#
_symmetry.space_group_name_H-M   'P 1'
#
loop_
_entity.id
_entity.type
_entity.pdbx_description
1 polymer ?
#
loop_
_entity_poly.entity_id
_entity_poly.type
_entity_poly.pdbx_seq_one_letter_code
_entity_poly.pdbx_strand_id
1 'polypeptide(L)'
;MSLPTELVPLLQALVRIPSPNPPGDTRDVAAFIAEWMRAITLGADVKTLAPEDKPEAVSVIATVGQGHPIVLVHAHIDTVPIAQQEARRWSVDPYAAEIRANRV
;
A
#
# COMPACT_ATOMS: atom_id res chain seq x y z
N MET A 1 -17.29 17.20 7.25
CA MET A 1 -15.91 17.05 6.76
C MET A 1 -15.88 15.74 5.99
N SER A 2 -16.19 15.76 4.71
CA SER A 2 -16.15 14.57 3.87
C SER A 2 -14.70 14.13 3.72
N LEU A 3 -14.40 12.86 3.97
CA LEU A 3 -13.16 12.26 3.48
C LEU A 3 -13.07 12.59 1.98
N PRO A 4 -11.89 12.93 1.44
CA PRO A 4 -11.70 13.03 0.00
C PRO A 4 -12.27 11.75 -0.60
N THR A 5 -13.17 11.89 -1.57
CA THR A 5 -13.97 10.79 -2.16
C THR A 5 -13.12 9.65 -2.73
N GLU A 6 -11.81 9.84 -2.80
CA GLU A 6 -10.79 8.94 -3.35
C GLU A 6 -10.06 8.09 -2.29
N LEU A 7 -10.12 8.42 -0.99
CA LEU A 7 -9.34 7.69 0.04
C LEU A 7 -9.88 6.28 0.29
N VAL A 8 -11.21 6.11 0.34
CA VAL A 8 -11.82 4.79 0.55
C VAL A 8 -11.53 3.87 -0.64
N PRO A 9 -11.74 4.29 -1.91
CA PRO A 9 -11.31 3.50 -3.06
C PRO A 9 -9.81 3.15 -3.06
N LEU A 10 -8.93 4.10 -2.70
CA LEU A 10 -7.50 3.84 -2.58
C LEU A 10 -7.20 2.77 -1.53
N LEU A 11 -7.77 2.90 -0.33
CA LEU A 11 -7.61 1.91 0.74
C LEU A 11 -8.08 0.53 0.29
N GLN A 12 -9.24 0.45 -0.35
CA GLN A 12 -9.77 -0.81 -0.85
C GLN A 12 -8.87 -1.44 -1.91
N ALA A 13 -8.30 -0.63 -2.82
CA ALA A 13 -7.36 -1.11 -3.82
C ALA A 13 -6.08 -1.67 -3.18
N LEU A 14 -5.52 -0.98 -2.17
CA LEU A 14 -4.36 -1.45 -1.42
C LEU A 14 -4.63 -2.77 -0.69
N VAL A 15 -5.76 -2.89 0.02
CA VAL A 15 -6.13 -4.12 0.74
C VAL A 15 -6.31 -5.30 -0.20
N ARG A 16 -6.78 -5.06 -1.43
CA ARG A 16 -6.97 -6.10 -2.46
C ARG A 16 -5.68 -6.62 -3.07
N ILE A 17 -4.53 -6.03 -2.76
CA ILE A 17 -3.21 -6.47 -3.23
C ILE A 17 -2.47 -7.11 -2.05
N PRO A 18 -2.49 -8.45 -1.91
CA PRO A 18 -1.84 -9.13 -0.81
C PRO A 18 -0.32 -8.90 -0.81
N SER A 19 0.24 -8.56 0.35
CA SER A 19 1.68 -8.38 0.55
C SER A 19 2.18 -9.05 1.85
N PRO A 20 1.87 -10.35 2.07
CA PRO A 20 2.18 -11.01 3.33
C PRO A 20 3.69 -11.17 3.57
N ASN A 21 4.11 -10.96 4.82
CA ASN A 21 5.49 -11.13 5.27
C ASN A 21 5.57 -12.08 6.48
N PRO A 22 6.08 -13.32 6.34
CA PRO A 22 6.74 -13.90 5.16
C PRO A 22 5.80 -14.25 3.99
N PRO A 23 6.29 -14.29 2.73
CA PRO A 23 7.70 -14.11 2.32
C PRO A 23 8.16 -12.64 2.26
N GLY A 24 7.24 -11.68 2.23
CA GLY A 24 7.55 -10.25 2.12
C GLY A 24 7.88 -9.83 0.69
N ASP A 25 7.14 -10.38 -0.27
CA ASP A 25 7.12 -9.91 -1.65
C ASP A 25 6.16 -8.73 -1.74
N THR A 26 6.69 -7.55 -2.04
CA THR A 26 5.94 -6.29 -2.09
C THR A 26 5.88 -5.73 -3.50
N ARG A 27 6.30 -6.47 -4.53
CA ARG A 27 6.39 -5.98 -5.92
C ARG A 27 5.07 -5.44 -6.44
N ASP A 28 3.98 -6.17 -6.25
CA ASP A 28 2.67 -5.79 -6.79
C ASP A 28 2.11 -4.54 -6.09
N VAL A 29 2.16 -4.50 -4.75
CA VAL A 29 1.67 -3.34 -3.98
C VAL A 29 2.56 -2.12 -4.21
N ALA A 30 3.88 -2.29 -4.33
CA ALA A 30 4.80 -1.21 -4.65
C ALA A 30 4.58 -0.66 -6.07
N ALA A 31 4.31 -1.52 -7.05
CA ALA A 31 3.98 -1.10 -8.41
C ALA A 31 2.71 -0.25 -8.44
N PHE A 32 1.66 -0.70 -7.76
CA PHE A 32 0.41 0.04 -7.63
C PHE A 32 0.62 1.42 -6.96
N ILE A 33 1.35 1.47 -5.84
CA ILE A 33 1.65 2.74 -5.14
C ILE A 33 2.46 3.67 -6.03
N ALA A 34 3.47 3.16 -6.74
CA ALA A 34 4.29 3.97 -7.63
C ALA A 34 3.47 4.56 -8.80
N GLU A 35 2.57 3.77 -9.39
CA GLU A 35 1.65 4.26 -10.43
C GLU A 35 0.69 5.31 -9.86
N TRP A 36 0.07 5.04 -8.72
CA TRP A 36 -0.84 5.98 -8.07
C TRP A 36 -0.15 7.31 -7.75
N MET A 37 1.07 7.28 -7.19
CA MET A 37 1.87 8.47 -6.88
C MET A 37 2.32 9.25 -8.14
N ARG A 38 2.50 8.59 -9.29
CA ARG A 38 2.76 9.27 -10.56
C ARG A 38 1.51 9.90 -11.16
N ALA A 39 0.35 9.29 -10.95
CA ALA A 39 -0.92 9.74 -11.49
C ALA A 39 -1.50 10.94 -10.74
N ILE A 40 -1.26 11.06 -9.44
CA ILE A 40 -1.72 12.21 -8.66
C ILE A 40 -1.01 13.50 -9.10
N THR A 41 -1.75 14.61 -9.09
CA THR A 41 -1.31 15.93 -9.58
C THR A 41 -0.36 16.65 -8.60
N LEU A 42 0.58 15.91 -7.99
CA LEU A 42 1.60 16.45 -7.07
C LEU A 42 2.97 16.61 -7.74
N GLY A 43 3.16 16.13 -8.97
CA GLY A 43 4.45 16.21 -9.67
C GLY A 43 5.57 15.44 -8.94
N ALA A 44 5.23 14.29 -8.35
CA ALA A 44 6.17 13.50 -7.57
C ALA A 44 7.27 12.88 -8.47
N ASP A 45 8.55 12.98 -8.05
CA ASP A 45 9.63 12.12 -8.55
C ASP A 45 9.52 10.77 -7.84
N VAL A 46 9.16 9.71 -8.58
CA VAL A 46 8.85 8.38 -8.03
C VAL A 46 9.90 7.35 -8.44
N LYS A 47 10.58 6.80 -7.44
CA LYS A 47 11.58 5.73 -7.59
C LYS A 47 11.17 4.48 -6.82
N THR A 48 11.59 3.33 -7.31
CA THR A 48 11.44 2.04 -6.64
C THR A 48 12.82 1.47 -6.36
N LEU A 49 13.05 0.97 -5.14
CA LEU A 49 14.31 0.37 -4.72
C LEU A 49 14.03 -0.95 -4.02
N ALA A 50 14.96 -1.90 -4.10
CA ALA A 50 14.92 -3.15 -3.35
C ALA A 50 16.33 -3.50 -2.82
N PRO A 51 16.45 -4.19 -1.69
CA PRO A 51 17.72 -4.77 -1.24
C PRO A 51 18.26 -5.79 -2.26
N GLU A 52 19.60 -5.87 -2.41
CA GLU A 52 20.23 -6.83 -3.33
C GLU A 52 19.98 -8.29 -2.92
N ASP A 53 19.91 -8.56 -1.62
CA ASP A 53 19.67 -9.87 -1.03
C ASP A 53 18.17 -10.24 -0.92
N LYS A 54 17.27 -9.28 -1.18
CA LYS A 54 15.81 -9.47 -1.18
C LYS A 54 15.13 -8.63 -2.27
N PRO A 55 15.33 -8.96 -3.56
CA PRO A 55 14.86 -8.15 -4.68
C PRO A 55 13.32 -8.03 -4.78
N GLU A 56 12.58 -8.94 -4.13
CA GLU A 56 11.11 -8.89 -4.03
C GLU A 56 10.59 -7.89 -2.99
N ALA A 57 11.42 -7.41 -2.06
CA ALA A 57 11.06 -6.43 -1.04
C ALA A 57 11.21 -4.98 -1.57
N VAL A 58 10.43 -4.65 -2.59
CA VAL A 58 10.44 -3.33 -3.23
C VAL A 58 9.80 -2.27 -2.32
N SER A 59 10.49 -1.13 -2.19
CA SER A 59 10.01 0.10 -1.57
C SER A 59 9.76 1.19 -2.61
N VAL A 60 8.80 2.08 -2.34
CA VAL A 60 8.50 3.25 -3.18
C VAL A 60 8.96 4.51 -2.47
N ILE A 61 9.69 5.37 -3.18
CA ILE A 61 10.13 6.68 -2.71
C ILE A 61 9.51 7.73 -3.64
N ALA A 62 8.67 8.60 -3.09
CA ALA A 62 8.08 9.72 -3.80
C ALA A 62 8.59 11.03 -3.19
N THR A 63 9.19 11.89 -4.02
CA THR A 63 9.65 13.22 -3.61
C THR A 63 8.75 14.28 -4.23
N VAL A 64 8.17 15.16 -3.41
CA VAL A 64 7.27 16.24 -3.85
C VAL A 64 7.82 17.60 -3.37
N GLY A 65 7.92 18.55 -4.28
CA GLY A 65 8.41 19.90 -3.98
C GLY A 65 9.92 19.97 -3.71
N GLN A 66 10.37 21.15 -3.30
CA GLN A 66 11.77 21.47 -3.01
C GLN A 66 11.82 22.48 -1.85
N GLY A 67 12.85 22.44 -1.00
CA GLY A 67 13.03 23.40 0.10
C GLY A 67 13.48 22.76 1.41
N HIS A 68 13.57 23.59 2.45
CA HIS A 68 13.96 23.17 3.80
C HIS A 68 13.02 23.76 4.87
N PRO A 69 12.73 23.00 5.95
CA PRO A 69 13.19 21.63 6.23
C PRO A 69 12.49 20.59 5.34
N ILE A 70 13.12 19.42 5.16
CA ILE A 70 12.53 18.27 4.46
C ILE A 70 11.73 17.45 5.46
N VAL A 71 10.50 17.08 5.11
CA VAL A 71 9.66 16.17 5.90
C VAL A 71 9.64 14.81 5.23
N LEU A 72 10.06 13.77 5.95
CA LEU A 72 9.94 12.38 5.52
C LEU A 72 8.71 11.74 6.17
N VAL A 73 7.78 11.25 5.34
CA VAL A 73 6.69 10.38 5.79
C VAL A 73 7.06 8.95 5.44
N HIS A 74 7.10 8.08 6.44
CA HIS A 74 7.49 6.67 6.29
C HIS A 74 6.35 5.74 6.71
N ALA A 75 6.09 4.72 5.92
CA ALA A 75 5.09 3.68 6.16
C ALA A 75 5.60 2.34 5.60
N HIS A 76 5.06 1.23 6.11
CA HIS A 76 5.29 -0.11 5.55
C HIS A 76 4.10 -0.53 4.69
N ILE A 77 4.34 -1.43 3.74
CA ILE A 77 3.37 -1.84 2.72
C ILE A 77 3.09 -3.34 2.73
N ASP A 78 3.73 -4.08 3.63
CA ASP A 78 3.51 -5.50 3.90
C ASP A 78 2.48 -5.73 5.01
N THR A 79 1.86 -6.91 4.99
CA THR A 79 0.90 -7.36 6.01
C THR A 79 1.37 -8.66 6.65
N VAL A 80 0.76 -9.03 7.77
CA VAL A 80 0.96 -10.36 8.37
C VAL A 80 0.24 -11.42 7.51
N PRO A 81 0.81 -12.64 7.31
CA PRO A 81 0.14 -13.70 6.59
C PRO A 81 -1.14 -14.14 7.29
N ILE A 82 -2.18 -14.42 6.51
CA ILE A 82 -3.45 -14.92 7.03
C ILE A 82 -3.37 -16.45 7.06
N ALA A 83 -3.35 -17.01 8.25
CA ALA A 83 -3.28 -18.46 8.40
C ALA A 83 -4.58 -19.11 7.89
N GLN A 84 -4.52 -20.30 7.29
CA GLN A 84 -5.70 -20.95 6.68
C GLN A 84 -6.84 -21.18 7.69
N GLN A 85 -6.49 -21.52 8.94
CA GLN A 85 -7.45 -21.67 10.04
C GLN A 85 -8.07 -20.33 10.45
N GLU A 86 -7.34 -19.23 10.30
CA GLU A 86 -7.82 -17.89 10.60
C GLU A 86 -8.75 -17.39 9.50
N ALA A 87 -8.40 -17.63 8.22
CA ALA A 87 -9.22 -17.27 7.07
C ALA A 87 -10.68 -17.77 7.21
N ARG A 88 -10.87 -18.96 7.78
CA ARG A 88 -12.21 -19.53 8.06
C ARG A 88 -13.02 -18.79 9.13
N ARG A 89 -12.37 -17.98 9.96
CA ARG A 89 -12.99 -17.17 11.02
C ARG A 89 -13.35 -15.77 10.55
N TRP A 90 -12.86 -15.34 9.39
CA TRP A 90 -13.23 -14.07 8.82
C TRP A 90 -14.68 -14.11 8.33
N SER A 91 -15.45 -13.06 8.62
CA SER A 91 -16.85 -12.92 8.18
C SER A 91 -17.00 -12.52 6.71
N VAL A 92 -15.88 -12.18 6.07
CA VAL A 92 -15.70 -11.81 4.65
C VAL A 92 -14.33 -12.30 4.20
N ASP A 93 -14.07 -12.34 2.90
CA ASP A 93 -12.70 -12.51 2.43
C ASP A 93 -11.83 -11.33 2.93
N PRO A 94 -10.72 -11.59 3.66
CA PRO A 94 -9.88 -10.54 4.22
C PRO A 94 -9.25 -9.60 3.18
N TYR A 95 -9.14 -10.03 1.92
CA TYR A 95 -8.63 -9.20 0.84
C TYR A 95 -9.75 -8.57 -0.01
N ALA A 96 -11.03 -8.80 0.29
CA ALA A 96 -12.13 -8.21 -0.50
C ALA A 96 -12.29 -6.70 -0.30
N ALA A 97 -11.82 -6.18 0.84
CA ALA A 97 -11.99 -4.79 1.27
C ALA A 97 -13.46 -4.33 1.22
N GLU A 98 -14.36 -5.12 1.80
CA GLU A 98 -15.80 -4.85 1.79
C GLU A 98 -16.19 -3.74 2.78
N ILE A 99 -16.96 -2.75 2.31
CA ILE A 99 -17.51 -1.75 3.22
C ILE A 99 -18.75 -2.32 3.94
N ARG A 100 -18.67 -2.52 5.26
CA ARG A 100 -19.79 -2.96 6.10
C ARG A 100 -19.92 -2.09 7.35
N ALA A 101 -21.11 -1.52 7.55
CA ALA A 101 -21.41 -0.66 8.71
C ALA A 101 -20.36 0.46 8.91
N ASN A 102 -20.03 1.19 7.83
CA ASN A 102 -19.06 2.29 7.80
C ASN A 102 -17.61 1.90 8.16
N ARG A 103 -17.24 0.62 7.97
CA ARG A 103 -15.87 0.12 8.05
C ARG A 103 -15.50 -0.52 6.72
N VAL A 104 -14.26 -0.29 6.27
CA VAL A 104 -13.62 -1.06 5.19
C VAL A 104 -13.09 -2.37 5.75
#